data_AF-A0A0S8DF28-F1
#
_entry.id   AF-A0A0S8DF28-F1
#
_cell.length_a   1.000
_cell.length_b   1.000
_cell.length_c   1.000
_cell.angle_alpha   90.00
_cell.angle_beta   90.00
_cell.angle_gamma   90.00
#
_symmetry.space_group_name_H-M   'P 1'
#
loop_
_entity.id
_entity.type
_entity.pdbx_description
1 polymer ?
#
loop_
_entity_poly.entity_id
_entity_poly.type
_entity_poly.pdbx_seq_one_letter_code
_entity_poly.pdbx_strand_id
1 'polypeptide(L)'
;MKTSRLKASCILLSLLTGLGFLIPGYGKASQSASTPDPAATEKEFLSDPDTAICELEKTTIYSLGISKNRQPSFIRRMERANRQDLKQAKITVANREFKVLLGERPEREFFLFDVEKDFGPYWWGSWSLHSHHKIGDQFFEFMLVEDGAKIAGRPYKGELGTIKVGKGGRDLEKVEFNGSVEKAGYVSAPVGNIKDRWPDPVGKCEIPVGDYTANIMDVIYDKLHITISNNYHTNAQGQSGAGRETVYGMRVRKDKPYVLDFTNKPMVIFDEPSGNRPCSRGDQIKFAAVMIDPKLDIMIRRLNDTSVMVDKEYKDGSGKVIHTAKRPKSLDPKVVIARDDGEIVAEGVMPFG
;
A
#
# COMPACT_ATOMS: atom_id res chain seq x y z
N MET A 1 0.26 71.76 -14.44
CA MET A 1 1.19 71.84 -15.59
C MET A 1 1.13 70.53 -16.36
N LYS A 2 0.76 70.63 -17.66
CA LYS A 2 0.89 69.66 -18.79
C LYS A 2 0.38 68.21 -18.57
N THR A 3 -0.83 67.81 -18.98
CA THR A 3 -1.27 67.27 -20.32
C THR A 3 -0.27 66.28 -20.94
N SER A 4 -0.61 65.06 -21.41
CA SER A 4 -1.69 64.62 -22.34
C SER A 4 -1.77 63.07 -22.34
N ARG A 5 -2.95 62.44 -22.27
CA ARG A 5 -3.76 61.81 -23.35
C ARG A 5 -3.00 60.97 -24.41
N LEU A 6 -3.32 59.66 -24.48
CA LEU A 6 -3.70 59.00 -25.72
C LEU A 6 -4.57 57.76 -25.45
N LYS A 7 -5.82 57.82 -25.95
CA LYS A 7 -6.69 56.67 -26.22
C LYS A 7 -6.41 56.23 -27.66
N ALA A 8 -6.40 54.93 -27.92
CA ALA A 8 -6.74 54.39 -29.24
C ALA A 8 -7.33 52.99 -29.06
N SER A 9 -8.63 52.89 -29.38
CA SER A 9 -9.32 51.65 -29.67
C SER A 9 -8.93 51.18 -31.07
N CYS A 10 -8.78 49.88 -31.29
CA CYS A 10 -8.98 49.25 -32.60
C CYS A 10 -9.65 47.89 -32.43
N ILE A 11 -10.59 47.67 -33.34
CA ILE A 11 -11.59 46.62 -33.43
C ILE A 11 -11.06 45.49 -34.32
N LEU A 12 -11.44 44.25 -33.99
CA LEU A 12 -11.51 42.99 -34.75
C LEU A 12 -10.41 42.66 -35.78
N LEU A 13 -9.81 41.46 -35.64
CA LEU A 13 -9.92 40.43 -36.70
C LEU A 13 -9.66 39.01 -36.15
N SER A 14 -10.56 38.11 -36.52
CA SER A 14 -10.55 36.67 -36.27
C SER A 14 -9.44 35.97 -37.06
N LEU A 15 -8.71 35.05 -36.44
CA LEU A 15 -7.98 33.99 -37.15
C LEU A 15 -8.05 32.69 -36.33
N LEU A 16 -8.85 31.76 -36.86
CA LEU A 16 -8.78 30.33 -36.59
C LEU A 16 -7.41 29.81 -37.06
N THR A 17 -6.60 29.31 -36.13
CA THR A 17 -5.57 28.33 -36.44
C THR A 17 -5.57 27.27 -35.35
N GLY A 18 -5.92 26.05 -35.74
CA GLY A 18 -5.74 24.88 -34.91
C GLY A 18 -4.27 24.71 -34.56
N LEU A 19 -4.01 24.52 -33.27
CA LEU A 19 -2.73 24.04 -32.76
C LEU A 19 -3.08 22.87 -31.84
N GLY A 20 -2.80 21.68 -32.35
CA GLY A 20 -2.86 20.46 -31.58
C GLY A 20 -1.97 20.59 -30.35
N PHE A 21 -2.52 20.23 -29.20
CA PHE A 21 -1.74 20.02 -27.99
C PHE A 21 -0.84 18.79 -28.23
N LEU A 22 0.38 19.05 -28.69
CA LEU A 22 1.52 18.15 -28.54
C LEU A 22 1.80 18.04 -27.04
N ILE A 23 1.38 16.92 -26.45
CA ILE A 23 1.85 16.46 -25.15
C ILE A 23 3.36 16.17 -25.30
N PRO A 24 4.27 16.84 -24.56
CA PRO A 24 5.69 16.54 -24.66
C PRO A 24 5.99 15.20 -24.00
N GLY A 25 6.29 14.22 -24.85
CA GLY A 25 7.41 13.28 -24.70
C GLY A 25 7.57 12.56 -23.36
N TYR A 26 6.90 11.42 -23.22
CA TYR A 26 7.42 10.31 -22.43
C TYR A 26 8.82 9.96 -22.94
N GLY A 27 9.84 10.25 -22.13
CA GLY A 27 11.21 9.80 -22.36
C GLY A 27 11.27 8.28 -22.36
N LYS A 28 11.79 7.74 -23.46
CA LYS A 28 11.95 6.31 -23.75
C LYS A 28 12.66 5.56 -22.61
N ALA A 29 11.94 4.66 -21.95
CA ALA A 29 12.54 3.46 -21.38
C ALA A 29 12.81 2.46 -22.52
N SER A 30 14.09 2.22 -22.81
CA SER A 30 14.58 1.00 -23.44
C SER A 30 14.43 -0.13 -22.42
N GLN A 31 13.86 -1.31 -22.63
CA GLN A 31 13.62 -2.13 -23.82
C GLN A 31 12.32 -2.93 -23.61
N SER A 32 11.66 -3.23 -24.72
CA SER A 32 10.45 -4.03 -24.84
C SER A 32 10.55 -5.41 -24.18
N ALA A 33 9.89 -5.60 -23.04
CA ALA A 33 9.09 -6.81 -22.88
C ALA A 33 7.78 -6.50 -23.59
N SER A 34 7.49 -7.20 -24.69
CA SER A 34 6.15 -7.17 -25.30
C SER A 34 5.15 -7.49 -24.20
N THR A 35 4.21 -6.58 -23.92
CA THR A 35 3.06 -6.90 -23.06
C THR A 35 2.45 -8.18 -23.63
N PRO A 36 2.37 -9.27 -22.86
CA PRO A 36 1.81 -10.52 -23.35
C PRO A 36 0.44 -10.26 -23.95
N ASP A 37 0.14 -10.91 -25.08
CA ASP A 37 -1.20 -10.91 -25.65
C ASP A 37 -2.18 -11.40 -24.57
N PRO A 38 -3.19 -10.61 -24.16
CA PRO A 38 -4.15 -11.00 -23.15
C PRO A 38 -4.82 -12.34 -23.46
N ALA A 39 -5.11 -12.62 -24.74
CA ALA A 39 -5.73 -13.87 -25.16
C ALA A 39 -4.79 -15.07 -25.00
N ALA A 40 -3.50 -14.88 -25.27
CA ALA A 40 -2.49 -15.92 -25.04
C ALA A 40 -2.32 -16.21 -23.54
N THR A 41 -2.32 -15.16 -22.72
CA THR A 41 -2.21 -15.26 -21.25
C THR A 41 -3.41 -16.00 -20.67
N GLU A 42 -4.63 -15.66 -21.10
CA GLU A 42 -5.85 -16.36 -20.70
C GLU A 42 -5.82 -17.83 -21.11
N LYS A 43 -5.45 -18.12 -22.36
CA LYS A 43 -5.35 -19.50 -22.84
C LYS A 43 -4.33 -20.33 -22.05
N GLU A 44 -3.17 -19.75 -21.72
CA GLU A 44 -2.17 -20.39 -20.87
C GLU A 44 -2.73 -20.66 -19.47
N PHE A 45 -3.40 -19.66 -18.88
CA PHE A 45 -3.99 -19.78 -17.55
C PHE A 45 -5.02 -20.90 -17.46
N LEU A 46 -5.92 -20.96 -18.46
CA LEU A 46 -7.00 -21.93 -18.55
C LEU A 46 -6.53 -23.33 -18.97
N SER A 47 -5.31 -23.48 -19.49
CA SER A 47 -4.75 -24.79 -19.85
C SER A 47 -4.28 -25.61 -18.64
N ASP A 48 -4.16 -24.99 -17.47
CA ASP A 48 -3.77 -25.67 -16.24
C ASP A 48 -4.94 -26.53 -15.71
N PRO A 49 -4.73 -27.85 -15.50
CA PRO A 49 -5.78 -28.75 -15.02
C PRO A 49 -6.27 -28.43 -13.60
N ASP A 50 -5.50 -27.68 -12.80
CA ASP A 50 -5.87 -27.26 -11.45
C ASP A 50 -6.67 -25.94 -11.44
N THR A 51 -6.99 -25.38 -12.62
CA THR A 51 -7.77 -24.16 -12.75
C THR A 51 -9.26 -24.40 -12.48
N ALA A 52 -9.80 -23.72 -11.47
CA ALA A 52 -11.23 -23.62 -11.25
C ALA A 52 -11.79 -22.40 -12.00
N ILE A 53 -12.93 -22.57 -12.67
CA ILE A 53 -13.60 -21.51 -13.43
C ILE A 53 -15.06 -21.42 -12.98
N CYS A 54 -15.55 -20.21 -12.74
CA CYS A 54 -16.92 -19.98 -12.27
C CYS A 54 -17.55 -18.75 -12.94
N GLU A 55 -18.85 -18.83 -13.19
CA GLU A 55 -19.65 -17.71 -13.68
C GLU A 55 -19.76 -16.62 -12.62
N LEU A 56 -19.63 -15.36 -13.06
CA LEU A 56 -19.88 -14.21 -12.21
C LEU A 56 -21.33 -13.76 -12.34
N GLU A 57 -22.06 -13.85 -11.23
CA GLU A 57 -23.44 -13.41 -11.15
C GLU A 57 -23.54 -11.99 -10.60
N LYS A 58 -24.50 -11.21 -11.11
CA LYS A 58 -24.84 -9.93 -10.50
C LYS A 58 -25.52 -10.18 -9.16
N THR A 59 -25.15 -9.40 -8.15
CA THR A 59 -25.72 -9.45 -6.82
C THR A 59 -25.74 -8.06 -6.18
N THR A 60 -26.27 -7.96 -4.97
CA THR A 60 -26.33 -6.71 -4.21
C THR A 60 -25.66 -6.83 -2.85
N ILE A 61 -25.19 -5.71 -2.29
CA ILE A 61 -24.56 -5.69 -0.96
C ILE A 61 -25.46 -6.34 0.12
N TYR A 62 -26.78 -6.12 0.03
CA TYR A 62 -27.75 -6.67 0.98
C TYR A 62 -27.94 -8.20 0.88
N SER A 63 -27.65 -8.80 -0.27
CA SER A 63 -27.85 -10.23 -0.53
C SER A 63 -26.58 -11.08 -0.31
N LEU A 64 -25.47 -10.45 0.07
CA LEU A 64 -24.18 -11.15 0.23
C LEU A 64 -24.18 -12.22 1.33
N GLY A 65 -25.04 -12.10 2.34
CA GLY A 65 -25.01 -12.99 3.51
C GLY A 65 -23.70 -12.92 4.31
N ILE A 66 -22.94 -11.83 4.16
CA ILE A 66 -21.71 -11.57 4.93
C ILE A 66 -22.00 -10.47 5.95
N SER A 67 -21.68 -10.72 7.21
CA SER A 67 -21.84 -9.76 8.30
C SER A 67 -21.05 -8.46 8.05
N LYS A 68 -21.63 -7.30 8.42
CA LYS A 68 -21.05 -5.97 8.14
C LYS A 68 -19.62 -5.77 8.65
N ASN A 69 -19.28 -6.43 9.76
CA ASN A 69 -17.92 -6.40 10.28
C ASN A 69 -16.96 -7.17 9.36
N ARG A 70 -17.38 -8.29 8.74
CA ARG A 70 -16.59 -9.16 7.84
C ARG A 70 -16.49 -8.69 6.40
N GLN A 71 -17.31 -7.72 5.99
CA GLN A 71 -17.26 -7.15 4.63
C GLN A 71 -15.93 -6.41 4.35
N PRO A 72 -15.43 -6.44 3.10
CA PRO A 72 -14.23 -5.72 2.70
C PRO A 72 -14.50 -4.20 2.63
N SER A 73 -13.43 -3.41 2.69
CA SER A 73 -13.54 -1.94 2.73
C SER A 73 -14.21 -1.32 1.51
N PHE A 74 -14.08 -1.94 0.33
CA PHE A 74 -14.69 -1.39 -0.89
C PHE A 74 -16.22 -1.42 -0.82
N ILE A 75 -16.83 -2.38 -0.12
CA ILE A 75 -18.29 -2.43 0.10
C ILE A 75 -18.74 -1.17 0.86
N ARG A 76 -18.01 -0.77 1.90
CA ARG A 76 -18.30 0.48 2.63
C ARG A 76 -18.15 1.72 1.75
N ARG A 77 -17.20 1.72 0.80
CA ARG A 77 -17.05 2.82 -0.17
C ARG A 77 -18.24 2.86 -1.13
N MET A 78 -18.69 1.69 -1.61
CA MET A 78 -19.87 1.57 -2.47
C MET A 78 -21.13 2.05 -1.75
N GLU A 79 -21.38 1.63 -0.50
CA GLU A 79 -22.50 2.11 0.30
C GLU A 79 -22.49 3.64 0.46
N ARG A 80 -21.33 4.24 0.74
CA ARG A 80 -21.17 5.71 0.83
C ARG A 80 -21.41 6.43 -0.50
N ALA A 81 -21.13 5.76 -1.61
CA ALA A 81 -21.40 6.24 -2.95
C ALA A 81 -22.82 5.89 -3.44
N ASN A 82 -23.68 5.36 -2.56
CA ASN A 82 -25.02 4.89 -2.86
C ASN A 82 -25.07 3.86 -4.01
N ARG A 83 -24.09 2.97 -4.05
CA ARG A 83 -23.96 1.87 -5.02
C ARG A 83 -24.20 0.54 -4.32
N GLN A 84 -24.97 -0.32 -4.96
CA GLN A 84 -25.40 -1.60 -4.38
C GLN A 84 -25.02 -2.80 -5.23
N ASP A 85 -24.84 -2.62 -6.54
CA ASP A 85 -24.60 -3.71 -7.48
C ASP A 85 -23.13 -4.11 -7.50
N LEU A 86 -22.86 -5.41 -7.39
CA LEU A 86 -21.53 -5.99 -7.53
C LEU A 86 -21.63 -7.38 -8.20
N LYS A 87 -20.50 -7.98 -8.54
CA LYS A 87 -20.47 -9.36 -9.04
C LYS A 87 -20.01 -10.32 -7.94
N GLN A 88 -20.56 -11.53 -7.93
CA GLN A 88 -20.10 -12.61 -7.07
C GLN A 88 -19.93 -13.93 -7.83
N ALA A 89 -19.07 -14.79 -7.32
CA ALA A 89 -18.99 -16.20 -7.73
C ALA A 89 -18.72 -17.08 -6.51
N LYS A 90 -19.08 -18.36 -6.60
CA LYS A 90 -18.58 -19.40 -5.72
C LYS A 90 -17.50 -20.17 -6.45
N ILE A 91 -16.29 -20.24 -5.90
CA ILE A 91 -15.16 -20.95 -6.49
C ILE A 91 -14.59 -21.95 -5.49
N THR A 92 -14.27 -23.14 -5.97
CA THR A 92 -13.61 -24.17 -5.15
C THR A 92 -12.14 -24.25 -5.54
N VAL A 93 -11.26 -23.86 -4.63
CA VAL A 93 -9.80 -23.98 -4.78
C VAL A 93 -9.21 -24.54 -3.49
N ALA A 94 -8.08 -25.25 -3.57
CA ALA A 94 -7.47 -25.92 -2.42
C ALA A 94 -8.45 -26.85 -1.65
N ASN A 95 -9.41 -27.48 -2.35
CA ASN A 95 -10.49 -28.29 -1.78
C ASN A 95 -11.42 -27.54 -0.81
N ARG A 96 -11.59 -26.22 -0.97
CA ARG A 96 -12.38 -25.37 -0.08
C ARG A 96 -13.22 -24.39 -0.89
N GLU A 97 -14.46 -24.14 -0.46
CA GLU A 97 -15.36 -23.20 -1.12
C GLU A 97 -15.06 -21.76 -0.67
N PHE A 98 -14.91 -20.86 -1.65
CA PHE A 98 -14.77 -19.44 -1.45
C PHE A 98 -15.86 -18.67 -2.18
N LYS A 99 -16.33 -17.59 -1.57
CA LYS A 99 -17.11 -16.56 -2.24
C LYS A 99 -16.17 -15.46 -2.73
N VAL A 100 -16.13 -15.27 -4.04
CA VAL A 100 -15.45 -14.14 -4.68
C VAL A 100 -16.44 -12.99 -4.78
N LEU A 101 -16.02 -11.80 -4.38
CA LEU A 101 -16.76 -10.56 -4.62
C LEU A 101 -15.92 -9.61 -5.48
N LEU A 102 -16.55 -8.98 -6.47
CA LEU A 102 -15.92 -7.98 -7.33
C LEU A 102 -16.76 -6.70 -7.35
N GLY A 103 -16.14 -5.57 -7.02
CA GLY A 103 -16.73 -4.24 -7.19
C GLY A 103 -16.74 -3.76 -8.64
N GLU A 104 -16.93 -2.45 -8.84
CA GLU A 104 -16.94 -1.83 -10.17
C GLU A 104 -15.55 -1.78 -10.82
N ARG A 105 -14.50 -1.85 -10.00
CA ARG A 105 -13.11 -1.92 -10.46
C ARG A 105 -12.51 -3.25 -10.03
N PRO A 106 -12.84 -4.38 -10.71
CA PRO A 106 -12.44 -5.73 -10.28
C PRO A 106 -10.96 -5.86 -9.93
N GLU A 107 -10.09 -5.15 -10.67
CA GLU A 107 -8.64 -5.14 -10.45
C GLU A 107 -8.18 -4.62 -9.08
N ARG A 108 -9.03 -3.83 -8.41
CA ARG A 108 -8.74 -3.16 -7.12
C ARG A 108 -9.86 -3.33 -6.09
N GLU A 109 -10.90 -4.06 -6.44
CA GLU A 109 -12.09 -4.30 -5.63
C GLU A 109 -12.44 -5.79 -5.65
N PHE A 110 -11.42 -6.61 -5.44
CA PHE A 110 -11.51 -8.06 -5.27
C PHE A 110 -11.65 -8.41 -3.78
N PHE A 111 -12.37 -9.47 -3.47
CA PHE A 111 -12.35 -10.06 -2.13
C PHE A 111 -12.63 -11.56 -2.19
N LEU A 112 -11.75 -12.32 -1.54
CA LEU A 112 -11.87 -13.76 -1.40
C LEU A 112 -12.34 -14.08 0.03
N PHE A 113 -13.58 -14.53 0.15
CA PHE A 113 -14.20 -14.88 1.43
C PHE A 113 -14.27 -16.40 1.59
N ASP A 114 -13.66 -16.89 2.65
CA ASP A 114 -13.64 -18.31 3.03
C ASP A 114 -14.97 -18.67 3.69
N VAL A 115 -15.79 -19.49 3.01
CA VAL A 115 -17.15 -19.80 3.47
C VAL A 115 -17.12 -20.66 4.72
N GLU A 116 -16.20 -21.61 4.81
CA GLU A 116 -16.07 -22.53 5.93
C GLU A 116 -15.57 -21.82 7.20
N LYS A 117 -14.61 -20.90 7.04
CA LYS A 117 -13.99 -20.20 8.17
C LYS A 117 -14.65 -18.85 8.50
N ASP A 118 -15.68 -18.45 7.76
CA ASP A 118 -16.41 -17.19 7.95
C ASP A 118 -15.47 -15.96 8.03
N PHE A 119 -14.44 -15.91 7.17
CA PHE A 119 -13.53 -14.76 7.11
C PHE A 119 -12.95 -14.55 5.72
N GLY A 120 -12.54 -13.31 5.43
CA GLY A 120 -11.72 -12.99 4.27
C GLY A 120 -10.44 -12.26 4.71
N PRO A 121 -9.26 -12.60 4.15
CA PRO A 121 -8.03 -11.90 4.45
C PRO A 121 -8.11 -10.41 4.09
N TYR A 122 -7.61 -9.56 4.97
CA TYR A 122 -7.62 -8.10 4.86
C TYR A 122 -6.22 -7.54 5.14
N TRP A 123 -5.27 -7.92 4.28
CA TRP A 123 -3.89 -7.42 4.27
C TRP A 123 -3.68 -6.44 3.12
N TRP A 124 -2.60 -5.65 3.12
CA TRP A 124 -2.44 -4.61 2.09
C TRP A 124 -2.15 -5.21 0.71
N GLY A 125 -3.11 -5.07 -0.20
CA GLY A 125 -3.10 -5.71 -1.51
C GLY A 125 -4.03 -6.90 -1.64
N SER A 126 -4.68 -7.37 -0.55
CA SER A 126 -5.68 -8.46 -0.63
C SER A 126 -6.93 -8.10 -1.45
N TRP A 127 -7.09 -6.81 -1.75
CA TRP A 127 -8.17 -6.27 -2.59
C TRP A 127 -7.83 -6.21 -4.09
N SER A 128 -6.61 -6.53 -4.48
CA SER A 128 -6.25 -6.61 -5.90
C SER A 128 -6.43 -8.03 -6.41
N LEU A 129 -7.07 -8.17 -7.57
CA LEU A 129 -7.27 -9.45 -8.24
C LEU A 129 -5.94 -10.14 -8.60
N HIS A 130 -4.93 -9.33 -8.97
CA HIS A 130 -3.64 -9.80 -9.46
C HIS A 130 -2.62 -10.09 -8.35
N SER A 131 -3.00 -9.88 -7.09
CA SER A 131 -2.16 -10.21 -5.96
C SER A 131 -1.98 -11.72 -5.81
N HIS A 132 -0.91 -12.13 -5.14
CA HIS A 132 -0.70 -13.53 -4.78
C HIS A 132 -1.46 -13.83 -3.48
N HIS A 133 -2.58 -14.53 -3.58
CA HIS A 133 -3.45 -14.83 -2.44
C HIS A 133 -3.02 -16.13 -1.77
N LYS A 134 -2.65 -16.05 -0.49
CA LYS A 134 -2.23 -17.24 0.26
C LYS A 134 -3.45 -17.95 0.87
N ILE A 135 -3.66 -19.21 0.50
CA ILE A 135 -4.71 -20.10 1.03
C ILE A 135 -4.01 -21.32 1.64
N GLY A 136 -4.04 -21.43 2.97
CA GLY A 136 -3.18 -22.38 3.68
C GLY A 136 -1.70 -22.02 3.45
N ASP A 137 -0.92 -22.98 2.97
CA ASP A 137 0.51 -22.80 2.67
C ASP A 137 0.80 -22.53 1.18
N GLN A 138 -0.23 -22.47 0.34
CA GLN A 138 -0.09 -22.27 -1.10
C GLN A 138 -0.53 -20.86 -1.52
N PHE A 139 0.15 -20.30 -2.52
CA PHE A 139 -0.29 -19.08 -3.20
C PHE A 139 -1.23 -19.44 -4.35
N PHE A 140 -2.18 -18.58 -4.60
CA PHE A 140 -3.16 -18.66 -5.68
C PHE A 140 -3.16 -17.36 -6.47
N GLU A 141 -3.45 -17.49 -7.76
CA GLU A 141 -3.67 -16.38 -8.68
C GLU A 141 -5.10 -16.46 -9.18
N PHE A 142 -5.68 -15.29 -9.47
CA PHE A 142 -7.02 -15.16 -10.00
C PHE A 142 -7.00 -14.24 -11.22
N MET A 143 -7.88 -14.51 -12.18
CA MET A 143 -8.07 -13.63 -13.32
C MET A 143 -9.51 -13.62 -13.80
N LEU A 144 -9.90 -12.52 -14.44
CA LEU A 144 -11.14 -12.47 -15.22
C LEU A 144 -10.92 -13.16 -16.56
N VAL A 145 -11.91 -13.93 -17.00
CA VAL A 145 -11.91 -14.62 -18.29
C VAL A 145 -13.24 -14.36 -19.01
N GLU A 146 -13.27 -14.59 -20.33
CA GLU A 146 -14.44 -14.35 -21.18
C GLU A 146 -15.01 -12.92 -20.97
N ASP A 147 -14.18 -11.89 -21.19
CA ASP A 147 -14.52 -10.47 -21.02
C ASP A 147 -15.09 -10.12 -19.62
N GLY A 148 -14.71 -10.90 -18.60
CA GLY A 148 -15.14 -10.71 -17.22
C GLY A 148 -16.56 -11.21 -16.94
N ALA A 149 -17.09 -12.11 -17.78
CA ALA A 149 -18.25 -12.93 -17.47
C ALA A 149 -17.91 -14.01 -16.41
N LYS A 150 -16.67 -14.47 -16.38
CA LYS A 150 -16.20 -15.52 -15.47
C LYS A 150 -14.98 -15.07 -14.67
N ILE A 151 -14.74 -15.77 -13.57
CA ILE A 151 -13.48 -15.73 -12.84
C ILE A 151 -12.83 -17.11 -12.84
N ALA A 152 -11.52 -17.13 -13.08
CA ALA A 152 -10.68 -18.30 -12.95
C ALA A 152 -9.72 -18.14 -11.76
N GLY A 153 -9.41 -19.24 -11.08
CA GLY A 153 -8.42 -19.29 -9.99
C GLY A 153 -7.63 -20.59 -10.03
N ARG A 154 -6.31 -20.49 -9.82
CA ARG A 154 -5.40 -21.66 -9.82
C ARG A 154 -4.27 -21.50 -8.80
N PRO A 155 -3.63 -22.60 -8.36
CA PRO A 155 -2.40 -22.53 -7.58
C PRO A 155 -1.30 -21.80 -8.36
N TYR A 156 -0.55 -20.93 -7.69
CA TYR A 156 0.63 -20.27 -8.25
C TYR A 156 1.67 -21.31 -8.67
N LYS A 157 2.10 -21.27 -9.94
CA LYS A 157 3.08 -22.21 -10.49
C LYS A 157 4.49 -21.63 -10.60
N GLY A 158 4.68 -20.34 -10.31
CA GLY A 158 5.99 -19.71 -10.36
C GLY A 158 6.87 -20.09 -9.17
N GLU A 159 8.12 -19.62 -9.20
CA GLU A 159 9.09 -19.94 -8.17
C GLU A 159 8.79 -19.21 -6.85
N LEU A 160 9.03 -19.89 -5.73
CA LEU A 160 9.00 -19.30 -4.40
C LEU A 160 10.43 -19.04 -3.91
N GLY A 161 10.59 -17.97 -3.14
CA GLY A 161 11.84 -17.64 -2.45
C GLY A 161 11.60 -17.35 -0.98
N THR A 162 12.63 -17.52 -0.17
CA THR A 162 12.55 -17.26 1.27
C THR A 162 12.79 -15.77 1.57
N ILE A 163 11.91 -15.18 2.37
CA ILE A 163 12.14 -13.91 3.05
C ILE A 163 12.21 -14.15 4.56
N LYS A 164 13.15 -13.49 5.24
CA LYS A 164 13.28 -13.53 6.69
C LYS A 164 13.66 -12.18 7.26
N VAL A 165 13.41 -12.02 8.55
CA VAL A 165 13.91 -10.89 9.32
C VAL A 165 15.22 -11.28 10.03
N GLY A 166 16.23 -10.42 9.98
CA GLY A 166 17.52 -10.60 10.62
C GLY A 166 17.66 -9.72 11.86
N LYS A 167 18.64 -10.01 12.72
CA LYS A 167 18.96 -9.22 13.92
C LYS A 167 19.76 -7.94 13.61
N GLY A 168 20.43 -7.89 12.46
CA GLY A 168 21.28 -6.77 12.06
C GLY A 168 22.45 -6.54 13.04
N GLY A 169 23.04 -7.62 13.55
CA GLY A 169 24.15 -7.56 14.53
C GLY A 169 23.74 -7.24 15.97
N ARG A 170 22.45 -7.09 16.25
CA ARG A 170 21.93 -6.84 17.61
C ARG A 170 21.75 -8.14 18.39
N ASP A 171 21.92 -8.06 19.70
CA ASP A 171 21.58 -9.15 20.60
C ASP A 171 20.09 -9.08 20.93
N LEU A 172 19.30 -9.90 20.22
CA LEU A 172 17.83 -9.95 20.32
C LEU A 172 17.42 -11.40 20.52
N GLU A 173 16.43 -11.67 21.36
CA GLU A 173 15.90 -13.02 21.55
C GLU A 173 14.83 -13.35 20.50
N LYS A 174 13.92 -12.40 20.28
CA LYS A 174 12.76 -12.54 19.42
C LYS A 174 12.84 -11.62 18.21
N VAL A 175 12.70 -12.21 17.02
CA VAL A 175 12.71 -11.48 15.75
C VAL A 175 11.64 -12.06 14.83
N GLU A 176 10.58 -11.30 14.60
CA GLU A 176 9.44 -11.72 13.78
C GLU A 176 8.95 -10.57 12.89
N PHE A 177 8.20 -10.91 11.85
CA PHE A 177 7.60 -9.95 10.94
C PHE A 177 6.34 -10.53 10.28
N ASN A 178 5.45 -9.65 9.85
CA ASN A 178 4.22 -9.97 9.14
C ASN A 178 3.72 -8.77 8.33
N GLY A 179 2.78 -9.03 7.43
CA GLY A 179 2.09 -8.01 6.65
C GLY A 179 2.14 -8.32 5.17
N SER A 180 2.63 -7.40 4.36
CA SER A 180 2.57 -7.56 2.91
C SER A 180 3.64 -6.76 2.20
N VAL A 181 4.10 -7.32 1.09
CA VAL A 181 5.03 -6.69 0.16
C VAL A 181 4.32 -6.42 -1.17
N GLU A 182 4.81 -5.45 -1.92
CA GLU A 182 4.28 -5.04 -3.23
C GLU A 182 5.39 -5.04 -4.27
N LYS A 183 5.12 -5.58 -5.47
CA LYS A 183 5.97 -5.47 -6.66
C LYS A 183 5.36 -4.48 -7.66
N ALA A 184 6.08 -4.20 -8.74
CA ALA A 184 5.59 -3.36 -9.82
C ALA A 184 4.19 -3.83 -10.33
N GLY A 185 3.33 -2.86 -10.67
CA GLY A 185 1.95 -3.15 -11.10
C GLY A 185 0.97 -3.38 -9.96
N TYR A 186 1.30 -3.00 -8.72
CA TYR A 186 0.44 -3.16 -7.52
C TYR A 186 0.11 -4.61 -7.16
N VAL A 187 0.93 -5.55 -7.63
CA VAL A 187 0.79 -6.95 -7.26
C VAL A 187 1.44 -7.18 -5.91
N SER A 188 0.68 -7.65 -4.94
CA SER A 188 1.18 -7.84 -3.57
C SER A 188 1.22 -9.30 -3.16
N ALA A 189 2.02 -9.61 -2.14
CA ALA A 189 2.05 -10.92 -1.50
C ALA A 189 2.04 -10.76 0.03
N PRO A 190 1.26 -11.57 0.76
CA PRO A 190 1.29 -11.58 2.22
C PRO A 190 2.60 -12.18 2.73
N VAL A 191 3.08 -11.62 3.84
CA VAL A 191 4.22 -12.08 4.62
C VAL A 191 3.69 -12.59 5.96
N GLY A 192 3.94 -13.85 6.26
CA GLY A 192 3.39 -14.54 7.43
C GLY A 192 2.34 -15.59 7.09
N ASN A 193 1.56 -15.98 8.09
CA ASN A 193 0.54 -17.03 7.98
C ASN A 193 -0.86 -16.43 8.09
N ILE A 194 -1.73 -16.70 7.11
CA ILE A 194 -3.10 -16.21 7.11
C ILE A 194 -3.96 -17.08 8.04
N LYS A 195 -4.25 -16.59 9.24
CA LYS A 195 -5.20 -17.24 10.18
C LYS A 195 -6.51 -16.50 10.34
N ASP A 196 -6.48 -15.17 10.26
CA ASP A 196 -7.65 -14.29 10.27
C ASP A 196 -7.41 -13.17 9.23
N ARG A 197 -7.91 -11.96 9.47
CA ARG A 197 -7.76 -10.80 8.58
C ARG A 197 -6.32 -10.40 8.27
N TRP A 198 -5.43 -10.50 9.25
CA TRP A 198 -4.03 -10.08 9.10
C TRP A 198 -3.11 -11.30 9.20
N PRO A 199 -1.95 -11.32 8.51
CA PRO A 199 -1.01 -12.42 8.65
C PRO A 199 -0.41 -12.44 10.06
N ASP A 200 -0.21 -13.62 10.64
CA ASP A 200 0.51 -13.79 11.91
C ASP A 200 2.02 -13.55 11.73
N PRO A 201 2.71 -12.99 12.75
CA PRO A 201 4.17 -12.87 12.79
C PRO A 201 4.89 -14.21 12.62
N VAL A 202 5.97 -14.19 11.84
CA VAL A 202 6.87 -15.34 11.63
C VAL A 202 8.32 -14.86 11.61
N GLY A 203 9.30 -15.74 11.88
CA GLY A 203 10.72 -15.41 11.69
C GLY A 203 11.18 -15.50 10.23
N LYS A 204 10.50 -16.31 9.42
CA LYS A 204 10.72 -16.50 7.97
C LYS A 204 9.45 -17.04 7.31
N CYS A 205 9.28 -16.79 6.02
CA CYS A 205 8.29 -17.46 5.19
C CYS A 205 8.73 -17.48 3.71
N GLU A 206 8.03 -18.29 2.91
CA GLU A 206 8.16 -18.27 1.46
C GLU A 206 7.13 -17.32 0.85
N ILE A 207 7.55 -16.59 -0.18
CA ILE A 207 6.70 -15.76 -1.04
C ILE A 207 7.15 -15.93 -2.50
N PRO A 208 6.33 -15.57 -3.49
CA PRO A 208 6.74 -15.57 -4.90
C PRO A 208 8.06 -14.82 -5.13
N VAL A 209 8.88 -15.34 -6.05
CA VAL A 209 10.13 -14.68 -6.46
C VAL A 209 9.83 -13.35 -7.13
N GLY A 210 10.57 -12.31 -6.75
CA GLY A 210 10.35 -10.98 -7.29
C GLY A 210 11.14 -9.88 -6.58
N ASP A 211 11.01 -8.67 -7.11
CA ASP A 211 11.54 -7.45 -6.52
C ASP A 211 10.40 -6.69 -5.87
N TYR A 212 10.54 -6.44 -4.57
CA TYR A 212 9.48 -5.93 -3.74
C TYR A 212 9.88 -4.66 -2.98
N THR A 213 8.87 -3.88 -2.59
CA THR A 213 8.94 -2.93 -1.48
C THR A 213 7.99 -3.42 -0.37
N ALA A 214 8.14 -2.92 0.85
CA ALA A 214 7.11 -3.10 1.87
C ALA A 214 5.82 -2.42 1.41
N ASN A 215 4.67 -3.08 1.46
CA ASN A 215 3.37 -2.41 1.28
C ASN A 215 2.96 -1.82 2.62
N ILE A 216 2.71 -2.72 3.59
CA ILE A 216 2.84 -2.42 5.01
C ILE A 216 3.29 -3.69 5.70
N MET A 217 4.24 -3.57 6.63
CA MET A 217 4.74 -4.69 7.40
C MET A 217 4.98 -4.26 8.84
N ASP A 218 4.71 -5.16 9.77
CA ASP A 218 5.14 -5.03 11.15
C ASP A 218 6.36 -5.91 11.37
N VAL A 219 7.32 -5.39 12.15
CA VAL A 219 8.55 -6.08 12.56
C VAL A 219 8.66 -5.99 14.08
N ILE A 220 8.92 -7.14 14.70
CA ILE A 220 9.01 -7.30 16.15
C ILE A 220 10.45 -7.66 16.49
N TYR A 221 11.13 -6.78 17.21
CA TYR A 221 12.45 -6.99 17.82
C TYR A 221 12.30 -6.98 19.33
N ASP A 222 12.21 -8.16 19.96
CA ASP A 222 11.87 -8.31 21.38
C ASP A 222 10.59 -7.54 21.75
N LYS A 223 10.75 -6.43 22.48
CA LYS A 223 9.69 -5.55 22.96
C LYS A 223 9.51 -4.31 22.07
N LEU A 224 10.23 -4.23 20.96
CA LEU A 224 10.12 -3.16 19.98
C LEU A 224 9.21 -3.61 18.84
N HIS A 225 8.17 -2.83 18.57
CA HIS A 225 7.28 -3.01 17.43
C HIS A 225 7.48 -1.88 16.43
N ILE A 226 7.87 -2.23 15.21
CA ILE A 226 8.18 -1.31 14.12
C ILE A 226 7.17 -1.56 12.99
N THR A 227 6.42 -0.53 12.58
CA THR A 227 5.61 -0.62 11.35
C THR A 227 6.36 0.08 10.22
N ILE A 228 6.50 -0.57 9.06
CA ILE A 228 7.11 -0.02 7.86
C ILE A 228 6.14 -0.05 6.67
N SER A 229 6.34 0.84 5.70
CA SER A 229 5.66 0.80 4.40
C SER A 229 6.58 1.34 3.30
N ASN A 230 6.13 1.27 2.05
CA ASN A 230 6.76 2.02 0.97
C ASN A 230 6.80 3.50 1.35
N ASN A 231 7.89 4.16 1.01
CA ASN A 231 7.94 5.61 1.12
C ASN A 231 7.11 6.19 -0.03
N TYR A 232 6.12 7.03 0.27
CA TYR A 232 5.40 7.84 -0.73
C TYR A 232 5.62 9.34 -0.52
N HIS A 233 6.50 9.68 0.42
CA HIS A 233 6.98 11.02 0.69
C HIS A 233 8.29 11.28 -0.08
N THR A 234 8.91 12.41 0.22
CA THR A 234 10.25 12.76 -0.27
C THR A 234 11.28 11.65 0.06
N ASN A 235 12.10 11.26 -0.93
CA ASN A 235 13.15 10.25 -0.72
C ASN A 235 14.46 10.84 -0.18
N ALA A 236 15.45 9.97 0.03
CA ALA A 236 16.80 10.33 0.44
C ALA A 236 17.50 11.35 -0.48
N GLN A 237 17.09 11.44 -1.76
CA GLN A 237 17.62 12.34 -2.76
C GLN A 237 16.83 13.66 -2.87
N GLY A 238 15.83 13.88 -2.00
CA GLY A 238 14.99 15.08 -2.04
C GLY A 238 13.93 15.08 -3.15
N GLN A 239 13.68 13.94 -3.80
CA GLN A 239 12.67 13.82 -4.85
C GLN A 239 11.30 13.58 -4.24
N SER A 240 10.34 14.46 -4.55
CA SER A 240 8.94 14.33 -4.14
C SER A 240 8.17 13.36 -5.05
N GLY A 241 6.98 12.91 -4.60
CA GLY A 241 6.29 11.75 -5.17
C GLY A 241 5.85 11.83 -6.65
N ALA A 242 5.83 13.01 -7.28
CA ALA A 242 5.45 13.15 -8.68
C ALA A 242 6.63 12.79 -9.61
N GLY A 243 6.58 11.63 -10.26
CA GLY A 243 7.58 11.18 -11.24
C GLY A 243 8.78 10.42 -10.65
N ARG A 244 8.74 10.13 -9.34
CA ARG A 244 9.76 9.31 -8.67
C ARG A 244 9.51 7.82 -8.94
N GLU A 245 10.56 7.10 -9.32
CA GLU A 245 10.52 5.64 -9.46
C GLU A 245 10.50 4.98 -8.07
N THR A 246 9.59 4.01 -7.88
CA THR A 246 9.54 3.22 -6.64
C THR A 246 10.75 2.30 -6.55
N VAL A 247 11.42 2.28 -5.40
CA VAL A 247 12.54 1.36 -5.14
C VAL A 247 12.01 0.00 -4.70
N TYR A 248 12.13 -1.01 -5.56
CA TYR A 248 11.84 -2.40 -5.23
C TYR A 248 13.09 -3.10 -4.68
N GLY A 249 13.56 -2.64 -3.51
CA GLY A 249 14.85 -3.05 -2.91
C GLY A 249 14.86 -4.46 -2.28
N MET A 250 13.69 -5.02 -1.98
CA MET A 250 13.55 -6.34 -1.36
C MET A 250 13.56 -7.44 -2.43
N ARG A 251 14.76 -7.90 -2.78
CA ARG A 251 14.98 -8.87 -3.88
C ARG A 251 14.88 -10.31 -3.39
N VAL A 252 13.70 -10.91 -3.50
CA VAL A 252 13.46 -12.31 -3.12
C VAL A 252 13.79 -13.22 -4.29
N ARG A 253 14.58 -14.27 -4.04
CA ARG A 253 15.04 -15.24 -5.04
C ARG A 253 14.91 -16.66 -4.48
N LYS A 254 14.80 -17.64 -5.37
CA LYS A 254 14.62 -19.06 -5.03
C LYS A 254 15.75 -19.59 -4.14
N ASP A 255 16.99 -19.40 -4.57
CA ASP A 255 18.14 -20.08 -3.96
C ASP A 255 18.82 -19.28 -2.84
N LYS A 256 18.38 -18.03 -2.61
CA LYS A 256 19.01 -17.14 -1.64
C LYS A 256 17.96 -16.40 -0.82
N PRO A 257 17.89 -16.66 0.50
CA PRO A 257 17.00 -15.91 1.38
C PRO A 257 17.30 -14.41 1.34
N TYR A 258 16.26 -13.60 1.16
CA TYR A 258 16.34 -12.17 1.42
C TYR A 258 16.24 -11.92 2.94
N VAL A 259 17.10 -11.04 3.46
CA VAL A 259 17.15 -10.72 4.89
C VAL A 259 16.86 -9.24 5.10
N LEU A 260 15.76 -8.94 5.78
CA LEU A 260 15.45 -7.58 6.26
C LEU A 260 16.00 -7.42 7.69
N ASP A 261 17.01 -6.57 7.90
CA ASP A 261 17.73 -6.50 9.19
C ASP A 261 17.99 -5.10 9.73
N PHE A 262 17.52 -4.05 9.03
CA PHE A 262 17.67 -2.64 9.41
C PHE A 262 19.09 -2.25 9.79
N THR A 263 20.09 -2.75 9.05
CA THR A 263 21.50 -2.39 9.26
C THR A 263 21.87 -1.02 8.69
N ASN A 264 21.07 -0.48 7.77
CA ASN A 264 21.27 0.86 7.24
C ASN A 264 20.95 1.92 8.30
N LYS A 265 21.72 3.01 8.32
CA LYS A 265 21.44 4.15 9.19
C LYS A 265 20.13 4.83 8.74
N PRO A 266 19.12 4.99 9.61
CA PRO A 266 17.90 5.67 9.25
C PRO A 266 18.17 7.17 9.01
N MET A 267 17.32 7.80 8.21
CA MET A 267 17.38 9.22 7.91
C MET A 267 16.02 9.88 8.16
N VAL A 268 16.04 11.10 8.69
CA VAL A 268 14.85 11.94 8.81
C VAL A 268 14.77 12.85 7.60
N ILE A 269 13.65 12.82 6.89
CA ILE A 269 13.37 13.65 5.72
C ILE A 269 12.20 14.56 6.04
N PHE A 270 12.38 15.86 5.88
CA PHE A 270 11.30 16.83 5.96
C PHE A 270 10.51 16.82 4.66
N ASP A 271 9.23 16.51 4.75
CA ASP A 271 8.28 16.49 3.64
C ASP A 271 7.55 17.83 3.50
N GLU A 272 7.39 18.56 4.62
CA GLU A 272 6.81 19.90 4.67
C GLU A 272 7.69 20.86 5.50
N PRO A 273 7.75 22.16 5.13
CA PRO A 273 7.08 22.77 3.98
C PRO A 273 7.72 22.39 2.64
N SER A 274 6.92 22.21 1.58
CA SER A 274 7.47 22.13 0.21
C SER A 274 8.22 23.42 -0.15
N GLY A 275 9.40 23.29 -0.78
CA GLY A 275 10.41 24.36 -0.91
C GLY A 275 9.99 25.67 -1.59
N ASN A 276 8.79 25.74 -2.17
CA ASN A 276 8.24 26.92 -2.85
C ASN A 276 7.06 27.59 -2.11
N ARG A 277 6.81 27.26 -0.84
CA ARG A 277 5.70 27.87 -0.10
C ARG A 277 6.07 29.26 0.44
N PRO A 278 5.45 30.35 -0.05
CA PRO A 278 5.64 31.66 0.54
C PRO A 278 5.09 31.66 1.99
N CYS A 279 5.84 32.27 2.90
CA CYS A 279 5.46 32.44 4.31
C CYS A 279 5.49 33.93 4.66
N SER A 280 4.48 34.39 5.37
CA SER A 280 4.35 35.76 5.87
C SER A 280 4.59 35.83 7.37
N ARG A 281 4.89 37.03 7.88
CA ARG A 281 5.02 37.25 9.33
C ARG A 281 3.67 36.99 10.00
N GLY A 282 3.68 36.13 11.02
CA GLY A 282 2.47 35.70 11.73
C GLY A 282 1.90 34.36 11.25
N ASP A 283 2.42 33.80 10.15
CA ASP A 283 1.99 32.50 9.66
C ASP A 283 2.38 31.37 10.63
N GLN A 284 1.46 30.42 10.80
CA GLN A 284 1.76 29.14 11.41
C GLN A 284 2.27 28.17 10.33
N ILE A 285 3.54 27.80 10.44
CA ILE A 285 4.17 26.85 9.52
C ILE A 285 4.05 25.45 10.12
N LYS A 286 3.47 24.54 9.34
CA LYS A 286 3.43 23.12 9.68
C LYS A 286 4.68 22.45 9.12
N PHE A 287 5.42 21.78 9.99
CA PHE A 287 6.51 20.88 9.60
C PHE A 287 6.00 19.44 9.64
N ALA A 288 6.37 18.67 8.64
CA ALA A 288 6.16 17.23 8.60
C ALA A 288 7.48 16.59 8.20
N ALA A 289 7.86 15.52 8.88
CA ALA A 289 9.00 14.73 8.49
C ALA A 289 8.73 13.25 8.73
N VAL A 290 9.45 12.42 8.01
CA VAL A 290 9.37 10.98 8.05
C VAL A 290 10.75 10.40 8.29
N MET A 291 10.80 9.27 8.99
CA MET A 291 12.03 8.48 9.11
C MET A 291 12.02 7.38 8.06
N ILE A 292 13.11 7.23 7.32
CA ILE A 292 13.25 6.25 6.24
C ILE A 292 14.50 5.40 6.40
N ASP A 293 14.46 4.17 5.84
CA ASP A 293 15.67 3.49 5.39
C ASP A 293 16.02 4.02 3.99
N PRO A 294 17.13 4.76 3.83
CA PRO A 294 17.42 5.44 2.58
C PRO A 294 17.86 4.51 1.44
N LYS A 295 18.27 3.28 1.76
CA LYS A 295 18.72 2.30 0.75
C LYS A 295 17.54 1.52 0.18
N LEU A 296 16.58 1.19 1.03
CA LEU A 296 15.37 0.48 0.64
C LEU A 296 14.22 1.42 0.22
N ASP A 297 14.35 2.72 0.53
CA ASP A 297 13.30 3.74 0.38
C ASP A 297 11.97 3.30 1.01
N ILE A 298 12.07 2.73 2.22
CA ILE A 298 10.91 2.38 3.07
C ILE A 298 10.81 3.38 4.21
N MET A 299 9.58 3.76 4.56
CA MET A 299 9.32 4.62 5.71
C MET A 299 9.07 3.79 6.98
N ILE A 300 9.54 4.30 8.11
CA ILE A 300 9.17 3.85 9.44
C ILE A 300 7.93 4.64 9.84
N ARG A 301 6.80 3.93 9.95
CA ARG A 301 5.49 4.48 10.29
C ARG A 301 5.22 4.55 11.77
N ARG A 302 5.72 3.56 12.53
CA ARG A 302 5.46 3.46 13.97
C ARG A 302 6.66 2.82 14.63
N LEU A 303 6.95 3.29 15.83
CA LEU A 303 7.96 2.73 16.70
C LEU A 303 7.39 2.69 18.10
N ASN A 304 7.13 1.50 18.64
CA ASN A 304 6.53 1.35 19.96
C ASN A 304 7.33 0.41 20.86
N ASP A 305 7.39 0.75 22.14
CA ASP A 305 7.79 -0.15 23.22
C ASP A 305 6.56 -0.89 23.73
N THR A 306 6.49 -2.19 23.45
CA THR A 306 5.40 -3.08 23.85
C THR A 306 5.54 -3.57 25.29
N SER A 307 6.63 -3.25 25.98
CA SER A 307 6.80 -3.56 27.41
C SER A 307 6.07 -2.58 28.32
N VAL A 308 5.74 -1.40 27.80
CA VAL A 308 5.07 -0.34 28.54
C VAL A 308 3.72 -0.03 27.89
N MET A 309 2.65 -0.15 28.66
CA MET A 309 1.30 0.20 28.23
C MET A 309 0.88 1.54 28.82
N VAL A 310 0.45 2.46 27.97
CA VAL A 310 -0.03 3.79 28.34
C VAL A 310 -1.51 3.94 28.00
N ASP A 311 -2.24 4.74 28.78
CA ASP A 311 -3.62 5.10 28.45
C ASP A 311 -3.63 6.08 27.28
N LYS A 312 -4.38 5.74 26.24
CA LYS A 312 -4.66 6.62 25.10
C LYS A 312 -6.13 6.98 25.09
N GLU A 313 -6.40 8.26 25.30
CA GLU A 313 -7.72 8.84 25.14
C GLU A 313 -8.03 9.08 23.66
N TYR A 314 -9.22 8.66 23.23
CA TYR A 314 -9.80 8.98 21.94
C TYR A 314 -10.86 10.03 22.19
N LYS A 315 -10.73 11.16 21.51
CA LYS A 315 -11.62 12.31 21.64
C LYS A 315 -12.48 12.44 20.38
N ASP A 316 -13.72 12.88 20.55
CA ASP A 316 -14.57 13.26 19.42
C ASP A 316 -14.18 14.63 18.84
N GLY A 317 -14.91 15.10 17.83
CA GLY A 317 -14.67 16.41 17.21
C GLY A 317 -14.85 17.61 18.15
N SER A 318 -15.46 17.43 19.32
CA SER A 318 -15.58 18.47 20.37
C SER A 318 -14.42 18.44 21.38
N GLY A 319 -13.52 17.45 21.28
CA GLY A 319 -12.44 17.23 22.23
C GLY A 319 -12.86 16.45 23.48
N LYS A 320 -14.11 15.97 23.57
CA LYS A 320 -14.57 15.13 24.66
C LYS A 320 -14.01 13.72 24.51
N VAL A 321 -13.46 13.16 25.59
CA VAL A 321 -13.00 11.77 25.63
C VAL A 321 -14.20 10.85 25.46
N ILE A 322 -14.23 10.09 24.37
CA ILE A 322 -15.26 9.09 24.06
C ILE A 322 -14.84 7.68 24.47
N HIS A 323 -13.53 7.43 24.56
CA HIS A 323 -13.01 6.12 24.90
C HIS A 323 -11.54 6.24 25.36
N THR A 324 -11.13 5.39 26.30
CA THR A 324 -9.73 5.26 26.69
C THR A 324 -9.30 3.81 26.50
N ALA A 325 -8.16 3.61 25.83
CA ALA A 325 -7.59 2.27 25.61
C ALA A 325 -6.13 2.23 26.00
N LYS A 326 -5.69 1.11 26.58
CA LYS A 326 -4.27 0.81 26.77
C LYS A 326 -3.60 0.57 25.42
N ARG A 327 -2.49 1.24 25.15
CA ARG A 327 -1.66 1.05 23.95
C ARG A 327 -0.18 0.93 24.33
N PRO A 328 0.64 0.22 23.54
CA PRO A 328 2.09 0.29 23.64
C PRO A 328 2.58 1.74 23.64
N LYS A 329 3.63 2.02 24.42
CA LYS A 329 4.22 3.37 24.50
C LYS A 329 4.86 3.71 23.16
N SER A 330 4.41 4.79 22.53
CA SER A 330 5.08 5.32 21.34
C SER A 330 6.47 5.83 21.69
N LEU A 331 7.43 5.56 20.80
CA LEU A 331 8.80 6.05 20.83
C LEU A 331 9.03 7.16 19.80
N ASP A 332 7.95 7.85 19.41
CA ASP A 332 8.01 9.03 18.54
C ASP A 332 9.00 10.07 19.13
N PRO A 333 9.92 10.61 18.31
CA PRO A 333 10.91 11.54 18.79
C PRO A 333 10.28 12.87 19.18
N LYS A 334 10.80 13.49 20.24
CA LYS A 334 10.62 14.92 20.47
C LYS A 334 11.58 15.67 19.57
N VAL A 335 11.04 16.57 18.75
CA VAL A 335 11.81 17.42 17.84
C VAL A 335 11.81 18.84 18.36
N VAL A 336 12.97 19.49 18.22
CA VAL A 336 13.20 20.88 18.57
C VAL A 336 13.71 21.58 17.32
N ILE A 337 13.10 22.71 16.99
CA ILE A 337 13.59 23.63 15.97
C ILE A 337 14.21 24.81 16.71
N ALA A 338 15.49 25.05 16.46
CA ALA A 338 16.25 26.13 17.06
C ALA A 338 16.85 27.04 15.98
N ARG A 339 17.08 28.30 16.33
CA ARG A 339 17.92 29.22 15.57
C ARG A 339 19.38 28.76 15.64
N ASP A 340 20.22 29.35 14.79
CA ASP A 340 21.67 29.12 14.74
C ASP A 340 22.38 29.51 16.05
N ASP A 341 21.83 30.50 16.77
CA ASP A 341 22.25 30.90 18.11
C ASP A 341 21.78 29.94 19.23
N GLY A 342 20.99 28.92 18.91
CA GLY A 342 20.47 27.93 19.85
C GLY A 342 19.11 28.27 20.47
N GLU A 343 18.50 29.41 20.16
CA GLU A 343 17.16 29.75 20.66
C GLU A 343 16.11 28.79 20.10
N ILE A 344 15.37 28.12 20.99
CA ILE A 344 14.28 27.21 20.62
C ILE A 344 13.07 28.02 20.14
N VAL A 345 12.70 27.83 18.88
CA VAL A 345 11.54 28.51 18.26
C VAL A 345 10.32 27.61 18.13
N ALA A 346 10.51 26.28 18.19
CA ALA A 346 9.41 25.33 18.27
C ALA A 346 9.88 24.00 18.89
N GLU A 347 8.96 23.33 19.58
CA GLU A 347 9.17 21.95 20.03
C GLU A 347 7.87 21.14 19.92
N GLY A 348 7.98 19.84 19.71
CA GLY A 348 6.82 18.96 19.62
C GLY A 348 7.19 17.50 19.46
N VAL A 349 6.20 16.62 19.59
CA VAL A 349 6.34 15.22 19.21
C VAL A 349 6.14 15.11 17.71
N MET A 350 7.09 14.48 17.03
CA MET A 350 7.00 14.19 15.61
C MET A 350 6.59 12.73 15.45
N PRO A 351 5.29 12.43 15.23
CA PRO A 351 4.86 11.07 15.04
C PRO A 351 5.54 10.49 13.80
N PHE A 352 6.01 9.25 13.91
CA PHE A 352 6.33 8.47 12.72
C PHE A 352 5.03 8.30 11.88
N GLY A 353 5.16 8.40 10.55
CA GLY A 353 4.09 8.79 9.61
C GLY A 353 2.80 7.95 9.53
#